data_AF-A0AA41VKL8-F1
#
_entry.id   AF-A0AA41VKL8-F1
#
_cell.length_a   1.000
_cell.length_b   1.000
_cell.length_c   1.000
_cell.angle_alpha   90.00
_cell.angle_beta   90.00
_cell.angle_gamma   90.00
#
_symmetry.space_group_name_H-M   'P 1'
#
loop_
_entity.id
_entity.type
_entity.pdbx_description
1 polymer ?
#
loop_
_entity_poly.entity_id
_entity_poly.type
_entity_poly.pdbx_seq_one_letter_code
_entity_poly.pdbx_strand_id
1 'polypeptide(L)'
;MKAACDKHLADLVCNIEDALLVIEYGLEEMAYLLVASCLQVLVRELPRSVYNSNIMKLFCGSEARKRLEIMGHASFTLYYFLSLVAMDEDMKSNTTVMLLERLGECATLAWQKGLAFHQLGCVMLERKEYKDAQRWFEAAVEVGHVYSLTGVARSKYKRGHKYTAYKQASALISEYTPLGWMYQERSLYCVGKERMMDLDTSTELDPTLPFPYKYRAVALVEENKIEEAIVEIDKIIGFKVTPDCLELRAWFSIVKEDYEAALRDIRALLTLEPSYMMYHGKVQGNYLVEVLRRHVQQWSQADCWMQLYDRWSSVDDIGSLAVVHQMLANDPGKSLLRFRQSLLLLRLNCQKAAMRSLRLARNHSSSEHERLVYEGWILYDTGHREEALAKAEKSISMQRSFEAFFLKAYALADTSLDAESSSYVIQLLEEALKCPSDGLRKGQALNNLGSVYVDCEKLDPAADCYVSALNIRHTRAHQGLARVYHLKTQRKNAYDEMTKLIEKARNNASAYEKRSEYCDRDMAKSDLTMATQLDPLRTYPYRYRAAVLMDDRKETEAIAELTKAIAFKPDLQLLHLRAAFFESMGDSIQTVRDCEAALCLDPNHSDTLELYNRSIDRTSDVQQTK
;
A
#
# COMPACT_ATOMS: atom_id res chain seq x y z
N MET A 1 -0.29 -29.63 -39.29
CA MET A 1 0.57 -30.51 -38.48
C MET A 1 1.45 -29.70 -37.52
N LYS A 2 2.33 -28.82 -38.02
CA LYS A 2 3.17 -27.92 -37.18
C LYS A 2 2.42 -27.22 -36.04
N ALA A 3 1.35 -26.49 -36.34
CA ALA A 3 0.54 -25.81 -35.30
C ALA A 3 -0.06 -26.75 -34.23
N ALA A 4 -0.37 -28.01 -34.58
CA ALA A 4 -0.86 -28.99 -33.60
C ALA A 4 0.27 -29.52 -32.71
N CYS A 5 1.47 -29.70 -33.29
CA CYS A 5 2.68 -30.03 -32.52
C CYS A 5 3.08 -28.87 -31.60
N ASP A 6 3.06 -27.62 -32.09
CA ASP A 6 3.36 -26.43 -31.29
C ASP A 6 2.42 -26.30 -30.09
N LYS A 7 1.11 -26.55 -30.30
CA LYS A 7 0.12 -26.56 -29.24
C LYS A 7 0.36 -27.69 -28.24
N HIS A 8 0.65 -28.89 -28.71
CA HIS A 8 0.93 -30.02 -27.83
C HIS A 8 2.19 -29.80 -26.99
N LEU A 9 3.26 -29.28 -27.59
CA LEU A 9 4.49 -28.93 -26.87
C LEU A 9 4.24 -27.80 -25.88
N ALA A 10 3.44 -26.79 -26.25
CA ALA A 10 3.07 -25.69 -25.35
C ALA A 10 2.33 -26.19 -24.11
N ASP A 11 1.40 -27.13 -24.26
CA ASP A 11 0.63 -27.72 -23.15
C ASP A 11 1.51 -28.53 -22.19
N LEU A 12 2.69 -29.00 -22.63
CA LEU A 12 3.65 -29.73 -21.81
C LEU A 12 4.57 -28.82 -20.97
N VAL A 13 4.63 -27.51 -21.27
CA VAL A 13 5.51 -26.58 -20.55
C VAL A 13 4.88 -26.21 -19.21
N CYS A 14 5.32 -26.86 -18.13
CA CYS A 14 4.77 -26.67 -16.79
C CYS A 14 5.76 -26.02 -15.82
N ASN A 15 7.06 -26.22 -16.02
CA ASN A 15 8.12 -25.72 -15.13
C ASN A 15 9.29 -25.06 -15.92
N ILE A 16 10.24 -24.47 -15.20
CA ILE A 16 11.40 -23.77 -15.79
C ILE A 16 12.28 -24.72 -16.63
N GLU A 17 12.44 -25.96 -16.20
CA GLU A 17 13.29 -26.94 -16.89
C GLU A 17 12.69 -27.31 -18.25
N ASP A 18 11.37 -27.54 -18.29
CA ASP A 18 10.63 -27.78 -19.53
C ASP A 18 10.78 -26.58 -20.48
N ALA A 19 10.57 -25.36 -19.96
CA ALA A 19 10.67 -24.13 -20.73
C ALA A 19 12.07 -23.93 -21.32
N LEU A 20 13.13 -24.14 -20.54
CA LEU A 20 14.52 -24.00 -21.01
C LEU A 20 14.90 -25.07 -22.05
N LEU A 21 14.29 -26.26 -21.99
CA LEU A 21 14.56 -27.34 -22.93
C LEU A 21 13.97 -27.07 -24.31
N VAL A 22 12.78 -26.47 -24.38
CA VAL A 22 12.04 -26.30 -25.63
C VAL A 22 12.12 -24.91 -26.25
N ILE A 23 12.53 -23.88 -25.50
CA ILE A 23 12.47 -22.48 -25.97
C ILE A 23 13.38 -22.18 -27.16
N GLU A 24 14.60 -22.75 -27.20
CA GLU A 24 15.50 -22.55 -28.34
C GLU A 24 14.94 -23.18 -29.61
N TYR A 25 14.37 -24.40 -29.52
CA TYR A 25 13.67 -25.02 -30.64
C TYR A 25 12.46 -24.18 -31.08
N GLY A 26 11.72 -23.63 -30.12
CA GLY A 26 10.61 -22.73 -30.41
C GLY A 26 11.03 -21.45 -31.15
N LEU A 27 12.20 -20.90 -30.81
CA LEU A 27 12.78 -19.72 -31.47
C LEU A 27 13.33 -20.06 -32.87
N GLU A 28 13.99 -21.19 -33.04
CA GLU A 28 14.53 -21.65 -34.33
C GLU A 28 13.40 -21.97 -35.32
N GLU A 29 12.36 -22.65 -34.85
CA GLU A 29 11.21 -23.06 -35.69
C GLU A 29 10.12 -21.99 -35.79
N MET A 30 10.29 -20.82 -35.18
CA MET A 30 9.27 -19.75 -35.17
C MET A 30 7.91 -20.23 -34.61
N ALA A 31 7.93 -21.10 -33.61
CA ALA A 31 6.74 -21.66 -32.96
C ALA A 31 6.18 -20.66 -31.93
N TYR A 32 5.33 -19.74 -32.39
CA TYR A 32 4.83 -18.61 -31.61
C TYR A 32 4.20 -19.01 -30.25
N LEU A 33 3.31 -20.01 -30.25
CA LEU A 33 2.57 -20.44 -29.07
C LEU A 33 3.46 -21.14 -28.04
N LEU A 34 4.44 -21.92 -28.52
CA LEU A 34 5.40 -22.62 -27.67
C LEU A 34 6.29 -21.62 -26.91
N VAL A 35 6.84 -20.63 -27.62
CA VAL A 35 7.67 -19.58 -27.01
C VAL A 35 6.86 -18.75 -26.03
N ALA A 36 5.60 -18.40 -26.35
CA ALA A 36 4.72 -17.69 -25.42
C ALA A 36 4.51 -18.46 -24.10
N SER A 37 4.26 -19.78 -24.20
CA SER A 37 4.05 -20.65 -23.04
C SER A 37 5.32 -20.79 -22.20
N CYS A 38 6.49 -20.89 -22.83
CA CYS A 38 7.78 -20.85 -22.14
C CYS A 38 7.97 -19.53 -21.39
N LEU A 39 7.82 -18.39 -22.08
CA LEU A 39 7.95 -17.07 -21.47
C LEU A 39 6.98 -16.88 -20.30
N GLN A 40 5.75 -17.38 -20.40
CA GLN A 40 4.77 -17.32 -19.32
C GLN A 40 5.27 -18.04 -18.06
N VAL A 41 5.84 -19.23 -18.19
CA VAL A 41 6.41 -19.97 -17.05
C VAL A 41 7.63 -19.23 -16.46
N LEU A 42 8.52 -18.73 -17.32
CA LEU A 42 9.70 -17.97 -16.87
C LEU A 42 9.30 -16.69 -16.11
N VAL A 43 8.29 -15.97 -16.57
CA VAL A 43 7.80 -14.74 -15.93
C VAL A 43 7.04 -15.04 -14.62
N ARG A 44 6.29 -16.15 -14.54
CA ARG A 44 5.57 -16.56 -13.32
C ARG A 44 6.49 -16.86 -12.14
N GLU A 45 7.71 -17.31 -12.40
CA GLU A 45 8.70 -17.68 -11.37
C GLU A 45 9.62 -16.52 -10.95
N LEU A 46 9.34 -15.28 -11.38
CA LEU A 46 10.08 -14.11 -10.90
C LEU A 46 9.89 -13.93 -9.38
N PRO A 47 10.95 -13.53 -8.63
CA PRO A 47 12.28 -13.09 -9.11
C PRO A 47 13.28 -14.22 -9.36
N ARG A 48 12.97 -15.49 -9.06
CA ARG A 48 13.92 -16.62 -9.16
C ARG A 48 14.52 -16.75 -10.56
N SER A 49 13.72 -16.47 -11.57
CA SER A 49 14.15 -16.48 -12.97
C SER A 49 15.28 -15.50 -13.29
N VAL A 50 15.36 -14.36 -12.58
CA VAL A 50 16.45 -13.35 -12.76
C VAL A 50 17.79 -13.91 -12.27
N TYR A 51 17.79 -14.79 -11.29
CA TYR A 51 19.01 -15.42 -10.76
C TYR A 51 19.55 -16.54 -11.65
N ASN A 52 18.75 -17.03 -12.60
CA ASN A 52 19.16 -18.09 -13.50
C ASN A 52 19.94 -17.53 -14.69
N SER A 53 21.22 -17.89 -14.79
CA SER A 53 22.11 -17.39 -15.84
C SER A 53 21.67 -17.78 -17.26
N ASN A 54 21.00 -18.92 -17.44
CA ASN A 54 20.50 -19.35 -18.75
C ASN A 54 19.30 -18.52 -19.20
N ILE A 55 18.38 -18.23 -18.28
CA ILE A 55 17.24 -17.35 -18.53
C ILE A 55 17.72 -15.93 -18.85
N MET A 56 18.76 -15.45 -18.15
CA MET A 56 19.27 -14.11 -18.42
C MET A 56 20.07 -13.99 -19.70
N LYS A 57 20.70 -15.07 -20.19
CA LYS A 57 21.26 -15.08 -21.54
C LYS A 57 20.18 -14.91 -22.61
N LEU A 58 19.00 -15.52 -22.42
CA LEU A 58 17.86 -15.38 -23.32
C LEU A 58 17.35 -13.93 -23.38
N PHE A 59 17.11 -13.29 -22.23
CA PHE A 59 16.55 -11.94 -22.20
C PHE A 59 17.60 -10.83 -22.49
N CYS A 60 18.84 -10.98 -22.02
CA CYS A 60 19.86 -9.94 -22.16
C CYS A 60 20.69 -10.08 -23.45
N GLY A 61 20.78 -11.29 -24.01
CA GLY A 61 21.55 -11.59 -25.21
C GLY A 61 21.00 -10.87 -26.44
N SER A 62 21.88 -10.19 -27.19
CA SER A 62 21.48 -9.42 -28.37
C SER A 62 20.86 -10.30 -29.46
N GLU A 63 21.35 -11.53 -29.63
CA GLU A 63 20.86 -12.48 -30.62
C GLU A 63 19.50 -13.07 -30.22
N ALA A 64 19.37 -13.52 -28.97
CA ALA A 64 18.12 -14.04 -28.45
C ALA A 64 17.01 -12.99 -28.45
N ARG A 65 17.31 -11.73 -28.10
CA ARG A 65 16.36 -10.61 -28.22
C ARG A 65 15.91 -10.38 -29.66
N LYS A 66 16.81 -10.43 -30.66
CA LYS A 66 16.42 -10.32 -32.08
C LYS A 66 15.48 -11.45 -32.49
N ARG A 67 15.73 -12.68 -32.04
CA ARG A 67 14.82 -13.82 -32.29
C ARG A 67 13.44 -13.60 -31.66
N LEU A 68 13.40 -13.11 -30.42
CA LEU A 68 12.16 -12.73 -29.74
C LEU A 68 11.42 -11.59 -30.46
N GLU A 69 12.15 -10.64 -31.03
CA GLU A 69 11.59 -9.53 -31.81
C GLU A 69 10.97 -10.00 -33.12
N ILE A 70 11.64 -10.90 -33.86
CA ILE A 70 11.09 -11.53 -35.07
C ILE A 70 9.77 -12.24 -34.76
N MET A 71 9.66 -12.84 -33.58
CA MET A 71 8.45 -13.54 -33.13
C MET A 71 7.38 -12.63 -32.50
N GLY A 72 7.64 -11.32 -32.37
CA GLY A 72 6.72 -10.36 -31.75
C GLY A 72 6.61 -10.45 -30.23
N HIS A 73 7.50 -11.20 -29.57
CA HIS A 73 7.52 -11.38 -28.11
C HIS A 73 8.45 -10.41 -27.38
N ALA A 74 9.34 -9.70 -28.09
CA ALA A 74 10.13 -8.61 -27.53
C ALA A 74 9.31 -7.30 -27.52
N SER A 75 8.76 -6.94 -26.36
CA SER A 75 7.96 -5.73 -26.18
C SER A 75 8.52 -4.82 -25.08
N PHE A 76 8.24 -3.52 -25.19
CA PHE A 76 8.55 -2.55 -24.13
C PHE A 76 7.99 -3.01 -22.77
N THR A 77 6.75 -3.51 -22.74
CA THR A 77 6.08 -3.96 -21.52
C THR A 77 6.80 -5.13 -20.85
N LEU A 78 7.28 -6.11 -21.62
CA LEU A 78 8.05 -7.23 -21.10
C LEU A 78 9.34 -6.75 -20.44
N TYR A 79 10.14 -5.96 -21.15
CA TYR A 79 11.41 -5.46 -20.62
C TYR A 79 11.21 -4.45 -19.50
N TYR A 80 10.10 -3.72 -19.48
CA TYR A 80 9.75 -2.83 -18.39
C TYR A 80 9.50 -3.64 -17.12
N PHE A 81 8.69 -4.70 -17.22
CA PHE A 81 8.42 -5.59 -16.09
C PHE A 81 9.69 -6.29 -15.59
N LEU A 82 10.51 -6.86 -16.48
CA LEU A 82 11.77 -7.50 -16.12
C LEU A 82 12.75 -6.53 -15.45
N SER A 83 12.87 -5.31 -15.98
CA SER A 83 13.75 -4.29 -15.42
C SER A 83 13.28 -3.84 -14.04
N LEU A 84 11.97 -3.69 -13.82
CA LEU A 84 11.43 -3.36 -12.50
C LEU A 84 11.77 -4.43 -11.46
N VAL A 85 11.58 -5.71 -11.79
CA VAL A 85 11.95 -6.81 -10.89
C VAL A 85 13.46 -6.84 -10.64
N ALA A 86 14.28 -6.66 -11.67
CA ALA A 86 15.74 -6.65 -11.51
C ALA A 86 16.23 -5.47 -10.66
N MET A 87 15.60 -4.29 -10.79
CA MET A 87 15.90 -3.12 -9.96
C MET A 87 15.52 -3.34 -8.48
N ASP A 88 14.41 -4.02 -8.20
CA ASP A 88 13.95 -4.32 -6.84
C ASP A 88 14.87 -5.34 -6.14
N GLU A 89 15.39 -6.32 -6.88
CA GLU A 89 16.29 -7.35 -6.35
C GLU A 89 17.73 -6.87 -6.19
N ASP A 90 18.35 -6.35 -7.27
CA ASP A 90 19.70 -5.79 -7.24
C ASP A 90 19.87 -4.69 -8.30
N MET A 91 19.61 -3.46 -7.88
CA MET A 91 19.77 -2.27 -8.71
C MET A 91 21.19 -2.08 -9.25
N LYS A 92 22.22 -2.62 -8.59
CA LYS A 92 23.63 -2.45 -9.01
C LYS A 92 24.10 -3.55 -9.96
N SER A 93 23.31 -4.60 -10.16
CA SER A 93 23.71 -5.74 -11.00
C SER A 93 23.88 -5.37 -12.48
N ASN A 94 24.79 -6.05 -13.18
CA ASN A 94 24.97 -5.89 -14.63
C ASN A 94 23.73 -6.34 -15.41
N THR A 95 23.02 -7.34 -14.90
CA THR A 95 21.76 -7.81 -15.44
C THR A 95 20.73 -6.68 -15.52
N THR A 96 20.59 -5.88 -14.47
CA THR A 96 19.66 -4.74 -14.43
C THR A 96 19.98 -3.71 -15.50
N VAL A 97 21.26 -3.38 -15.70
CA VAL A 97 21.68 -2.46 -16.78
C VAL A 97 21.34 -3.03 -18.15
N MET A 98 21.68 -4.29 -18.41
CA MET A 98 21.39 -4.93 -19.70
C MET A 98 19.88 -4.95 -20.00
N LEU A 99 19.03 -5.27 -19.01
CA LEU A 99 17.58 -5.26 -19.19
C LEU A 99 17.05 -3.85 -19.50
N LEU A 100 17.58 -2.82 -18.86
CA LEU A 100 17.21 -1.43 -19.11
C LEU A 100 17.71 -0.91 -20.47
N GLU A 101 18.87 -1.36 -20.94
CA GLU A 101 19.32 -1.10 -22.30
C GLU A 101 18.37 -1.72 -23.33
N ARG A 102 17.95 -2.98 -23.11
CA ARG A 102 16.94 -3.65 -23.95
C ARG A 102 15.60 -2.92 -23.91
N LEU A 103 15.18 -2.41 -22.75
CA LEU A 103 14.00 -1.57 -22.60
C LEU A 103 14.08 -0.31 -23.48
N GLY A 104 15.22 0.39 -23.46
CA GLY A 104 15.46 1.56 -24.28
C GLY A 104 15.45 1.26 -25.79
N GLU A 105 15.99 0.11 -26.19
CA GLU A 105 15.95 -0.36 -27.58
C GLU A 105 14.53 -0.76 -28.04
N CYS A 106 13.67 -1.23 -27.13
CA CYS A 106 12.27 -1.55 -27.42
C CYS A 106 11.35 -0.32 -27.35
N ALA A 107 11.85 0.84 -26.91
CA ALA A 107 11.06 2.05 -26.76
C ALA A 107 10.84 2.74 -28.12
N THR A 108 9.57 2.87 -28.51
CA THR A 108 9.16 3.53 -29.76
C THR A 108 8.76 4.99 -29.52
N LEU A 109 8.05 5.24 -28.41
CA LEU A 109 7.54 6.56 -28.05
C LEU A 109 8.58 7.38 -27.28
N ALA A 110 8.52 8.71 -27.37
CA ALA A 110 9.43 9.60 -26.67
C ALA A 110 9.40 9.38 -25.15
N TRP A 111 8.21 9.26 -24.54
CA TRP A 111 8.09 9.03 -23.10
C TRP A 111 8.68 7.67 -22.67
N GLN A 112 8.59 6.64 -23.51
CA GLN A 112 9.19 5.32 -23.25
C GLN A 112 10.72 5.41 -23.23
N LYS A 113 11.31 6.13 -24.20
CA LYS A 113 12.76 6.38 -24.25
C LYS A 113 13.22 7.20 -23.05
N GLY A 114 12.50 8.28 -22.74
CA GLY A 114 12.76 9.13 -21.57
C GLY A 114 12.74 8.33 -20.27
N LEU A 115 11.77 7.42 -20.09
CA LEU A 115 11.68 6.54 -18.93
C LEU A 115 12.85 5.57 -18.84
N ALA A 116 13.21 4.92 -19.95
CA ALA A 116 14.34 3.99 -19.99
C ALA A 116 15.66 4.69 -19.65
N PHE A 117 15.93 5.85 -20.25
CA PHE A 117 17.12 6.66 -19.95
C PHE A 117 17.13 7.17 -18.51
N HIS A 118 15.97 7.57 -17.97
CA HIS A 118 15.86 7.97 -16.57
C HIS A 118 16.21 6.81 -15.62
N GLN A 119 15.66 5.62 -15.86
CA GLN A 119 15.95 4.42 -15.06
C GLN A 119 17.42 4.01 -15.14
N LEU A 120 18.03 4.07 -16.34
CA LEU A 120 19.48 3.88 -16.51
C LEU A 120 20.28 4.90 -15.70
N GLY A 121 19.91 6.18 -15.77
CA GLY A 121 20.53 7.23 -14.97
C GLY A 121 20.47 6.95 -13.47
N CYS A 122 19.33 6.47 -12.96
CA CYS A 122 19.16 6.07 -11.57
C CYS A 122 20.08 4.89 -11.20
N VAL A 123 20.16 3.85 -12.04
CA VAL A 123 21.05 2.70 -11.81
C VAL A 123 22.52 3.12 -11.77
N MET A 124 22.96 3.96 -12.71
CA MET A 124 24.34 4.47 -12.74
C MET A 124 24.64 5.35 -11.51
N LEU A 125 23.66 6.13 -11.04
CA LEU A 125 23.80 6.93 -9.82
C LEU A 125 24.06 6.04 -8.60
N GLU A 126 23.31 4.95 -8.45
CA GLU A 126 23.48 3.98 -7.36
C GLU A 126 24.80 3.19 -7.45
N ARG A 127 25.26 2.90 -8.67
CA ARG A 127 26.60 2.35 -8.94
C ARG A 127 27.74 3.33 -8.65
N LYS A 128 27.42 4.59 -8.34
CA LYS A 128 28.37 5.70 -8.14
C LYS A 128 29.10 6.10 -9.42
N GLU A 129 28.58 5.74 -10.58
CA GLU A 129 29.07 6.12 -11.92
C GLU A 129 28.48 7.47 -12.32
N TYR A 130 28.82 8.52 -11.56
CA TYR A 130 28.12 9.82 -11.64
C TYR A 130 28.23 10.53 -12.99
N LYS A 131 29.27 10.26 -13.77
CA LYS A 131 29.42 10.84 -15.12
C LYS A 131 28.43 10.22 -16.10
N ASP A 132 28.28 8.91 -16.07
CA ASP A 132 27.36 8.20 -16.94
C ASP A 132 25.92 8.38 -16.49
N ALA A 133 25.67 8.43 -15.17
CA ALA A 133 24.37 8.85 -14.63
C ALA A 133 23.94 10.21 -15.18
N GLN A 134 24.84 11.21 -15.13
CA GLN A 134 24.55 12.53 -15.67
C GLN A 134 24.22 12.49 -17.17
N ARG A 135 25.00 11.75 -17.97
CA ARG A 135 24.74 11.62 -19.42
C ARG A 135 23.37 11.02 -19.71
N TRP A 136 22.99 9.95 -19.01
CA TRP A 136 21.68 9.32 -19.18
C TRP A 136 20.53 10.23 -18.75
N PHE A 137 20.70 10.97 -17.64
CA PHE A 137 19.70 11.95 -17.25
C PHE A 137 19.59 13.11 -18.24
N GLU A 138 20.70 13.61 -18.78
CA GLU A 138 20.70 14.64 -19.83
C GLU A 138 20.00 14.13 -21.10
N ALA A 139 20.30 12.90 -21.54
CA ALA A 139 19.60 12.27 -22.66
C ALA A 139 18.08 12.11 -22.41
N ALA A 140 17.68 11.78 -21.19
CA ALA A 140 16.27 11.72 -20.82
C ALA A 140 15.59 13.10 -20.88
N VAL A 141 16.29 14.16 -20.43
CA VAL A 141 15.80 15.54 -20.50
C VAL A 141 15.64 16.00 -21.95
N GLU A 142 16.59 15.68 -22.84
CA GLU A 142 16.52 15.99 -24.27
C GLU A 142 15.29 15.38 -24.96
N VAL A 143 14.84 14.21 -24.50
CA VAL A 143 13.63 13.54 -24.98
C VAL A 143 12.34 14.08 -24.33
N GLY A 144 12.46 14.99 -23.35
CA GLY A 144 11.34 15.66 -22.69
C GLY A 144 11.00 15.14 -21.29
N HIS A 145 11.83 14.27 -20.70
CA HIS A 145 11.60 13.75 -19.34
C HIS A 145 12.09 14.74 -18.26
N VAL A 146 11.24 15.72 -17.90
CA VAL A 146 11.55 16.82 -16.99
C VAL A 146 12.10 16.35 -15.63
N TYR A 147 11.56 15.28 -15.05
CA TYR A 147 12.01 14.76 -13.75
C TYR A 147 13.51 14.40 -13.74
N SER A 148 14.10 14.08 -14.89
CA SER A 148 15.54 13.78 -15.00
C SER A 148 16.44 14.99 -14.71
N LEU A 149 15.92 16.22 -14.74
CA LEU A 149 16.66 17.40 -14.28
C LEU A 149 17.14 17.26 -12.83
N THR A 150 16.36 16.61 -11.98
CA THR A 150 16.77 16.30 -10.60
C THR A 150 17.91 15.28 -10.57
N GLY A 151 17.86 14.25 -11.42
CA GLY A 151 18.95 13.30 -11.60
C GLY A 151 20.25 13.97 -12.05
N VAL A 152 20.17 14.96 -12.95
CA VAL A 152 21.31 15.80 -13.36
C VAL A 152 21.85 16.58 -12.15
N ALA A 153 20.99 17.23 -11.37
CA ALA A 153 21.40 17.97 -10.17
C ALA A 153 22.07 17.06 -9.14
N ARG A 154 21.50 15.87 -8.86
CA ARG A 154 22.08 14.86 -7.95
C ARG A 154 23.44 14.41 -8.40
N SER A 155 23.59 14.11 -9.69
CA SER A 155 24.85 13.66 -10.28
C SER A 155 25.93 14.74 -10.18
N LYS A 156 25.58 16.01 -10.47
CA LYS A 156 26.50 17.15 -10.31
C LYS A 156 26.88 17.39 -8.84
N TYR A 157 25.93 17.28 -7.92
CA TYR A 157 26.19 17.40 -6.48
C TYR A 157 27.17 16.33 -5.99
N LYS A 158 26.95 15.06 -6.37
CA LYS A 158 27.86 13.94 -6.01
C LYS A 158 29.26 14.08 -6.60
N ARG A 159 29.40 14.82 -7.71
CA ARG A 159 30.69 15.22 -8.31
C ARG A 159 31.35 16.44 -7.64
N GLY A 160 30.72 17.02 -6.61
CA GLY A 160 31.23 18.17 -5.86
C GLY A 160 30.72 19.53 -6.33
N HIS A 161 29.88 19.59 -7.36
CA HIS A 161 29.34 20.85 -7.88
C HIS A 161 28.05 21.27 -7.15
N LYS A 162 28.19 21.68 -5.87
CA LYS A 162 27.04 21.99 -5.00
C LYS A 162 26.21 23.17 -5.50
N TYR A 163 26.87 24.28 -5.83
CA TYR A 163 26.19 25.51 -6.27
C TYR A 163 25.39 25.30 -7.57
N THR A 164 25.93 24.54 -8.53
CA THR A 164 25.23 24.28 -9.79
C THR A 164 24.01 23.39 -9.57
N ALA A 165 24.11 22.38 -8.70
CA ALA A 165 22.97 21.54 -8.32
C ALA A 165 21.86 22.35 -7.65
N TYR A 166 22.22 23.21 -6.68
CA TYR A 166 21.26 24.09 -6.01
C TYR A 166 20.59 25.07 -6.98
N LYS A 167 21.37 25.69 -7.89
CA LYS A 167 20.85 26.60 -8.91
C LYS A 167 19.86 25.88 -9.84
N GLN A 168 20.19 24.65 -10.26
CA GLN A 168 19.29 23.85 -11.10
C GLN A 168 17.99 23.47 -10.38
N ALA A 169 18.07 23.04 -9.11
CA ALA A 169 16.88 22.74 -8.33
C ALA A 169 16.01 24.00 -8.12
N SER A 170 16.63 25.16 -7.91
CA SER A 170 15.92 26.43 -7.78
C SER A 170 15.26 26.87 -9.08
N ALA A 171 15.94 26.68 -10.22
CA ALA A 171 15.37 26.95 -11.55
C ALA A 171 14.13 26.08 -11.80
N LEU A 172 14.22 24.79 -11.47
CA LEU A 172 13.09 23.86 -11.58
C LEU A 172 11.87 24.33 -10.78
N ILE A 173 12.07 24.81 -9.55
CA ILE A 173 10.98 25.34 -8.70
C ILE A 173 10.39 26.63 -9.29
N SER A 174 11.19 27.48 -9.94
CA SER A 174 10.71 28.73 -10.55
C SER A 174 10.03 28.54 -11.90
N GLU A 175 10.42 27.52 -12.66
CA GLU A 175 9.92 27.25 -14.01
C GLU A 175 8.61 26.45 -14.02
N TYR A 176 8.36 25.65 -12.98
CA TYR A 176 7.22 24.74 -12.88
C TYR A 176 6.39 25.01 -11.63
N THR A 177 5.18 24.46 -11.58
CA THR A 177 4.34 24.52 -10.39
C THR A 177 5.08 23.91 -9.19
N PRO A 178 5.25 24.66 -8.09
CA PRO A 178 6.02 24.20 -6.94
C PRO A 178 5.32 23.02 -6.26
N LEU A 179 6.03 21.91 -6.13
CA LEU A 179 5.57 20.70 -5.45
C LEU A 179 6.49 20.37 -4.27
N GLY A 180 5.96 19.70 -3.25
CA GLY A 180 6.72 19.41 -2.01
C GLY A 180 8.03 18.68 -2.29
N TRP A 181 8.03 17.70 -3.19
CA TRP A 181 9.23 16.94 -3.54
C TRP A 181 10.35 17.80 -4.14
N MET A 182 10.03 18.94 -4.78
CA MET A 182 11.04 19.82 -5.35
C MET A 182 11.83 20.55 -4.25
N TYR A 183 11.14 21.00 -3.20
CA TYR A 183 11.78 21.58 -2.02
C TYR A 183 12.54 20.52 -1.23
N GLN A 184 11.98 19.31 -1.09
CA GLN A 184 12.70 18.18 -0.52
C GLN A 184 14.03 17.92 -1.26
N GLU A 185 13.99 17.95 -2.59
CA GLU A 185 15.18 17.75 -3.41
C GLU A 185 16.20 18.89 -3.22
N ARG A 186 15.74 20.14 -3.26
CA ARG A 186 16.61 21.30 -3.06
C ARG A 186 17.26 21.31 -1.66
N SER A 187 16.55 20.81 -0.65
CA SER A 187 17.05 20.68 0.72
C SER A 187 18.35 19.85 0.82
N LEU A 188 18.57 18.92 -0.11
CA LEU A 188 19.78 18.10 -0.19
C LEU A 188 21.02 18.93 -0.56
N TYR A 189 20.84 20.11 -1.16
CA TYR A 189 21.90 20.95 -1.71
C TYR A 189 22.20 22.20 -0.86
N CYS A 190 21.32 22.57 0.06
CA CYS A 190 21.54 23.65 1.03
C CYS A 190 21.94 23.11 2.42
N VAL A 191 22.26 24.01 3.37
CA VAL A 191 22.72 23.67 4.72
C VAL A 191 22.05 24.59 5.74
N GLY A 192 21.87 24.10 6.98
CA GLY A 192 21.40 24.92 8.09
C GLY A 192 19.95 25.39 7.92
N LYS A 193 19.69 26.68 8.14
CA LYS A 193 18.34 27.26 8.17
C LYS A 193 17.60 27.15 6.83
N GLU A 194 18.30 27.34 5.72
CA GLU A 194 17.69 27.21 4.38
C GLU A 194 17.17 25.79 4.15
N ARG A 195 17.89 24.78 4.65
CA ARG A 195 17.45 23.39 4.57
C ARG A 195 16.17 23.18 5.36
N MET A 196 16.10 23.70 6.60
CA MET A 196 14.90 23.55 7.43
C MET A 196 13.70 24.24 6.78
N MET A 197 13.87 25.44 6.23
CA MET A 197 12.80 26.13 5.48
C MET A 197 12.30 25.31 4.29
N ASP A 198 13.20 24.74 3.49
CA ASP A 198 12.82 23.87 2.37
C ASP A 198 12.06 22.62 2.85
N LEU A 199 12.45 22.02 3.97
CA LEU A 199 11.76 20.87 4.54
C LEU A 199 10.37 21.23 5.08
N ASP A 200 10.22 22.39 5.71
CA ASP A 200 8.93 22.86 6.20
C ASP A 200 7.97 23.14 5.03
N THR A 201 8.42 23.86 4.00
CA THR A 201 7.64 24.06 2.77
C THR A 201 7.34 22.74 2.06
N SER A 202 8.28 21.78 2.07
CA SER A 202 8.05 20.45 1.52
C SER A 202 6.88 19.74 2.21
N THR A 203 6.82 19.77 3.55
CA THR A 203 5.76 19.12 4.32
C THR A 203 4.42 19.84 4.20
N GLU A 204 4.41 21.16 4.10
CA GLU A 204 3.19 21.95 3.90
C GLU A 204 2.50 21.63 2.56
N LEU A 205 3.31 21.49 1.51
CA LEU A 205 2.86 21.13 0.16
C LEU A 205 2.48 19.65 0.06
N ASP A 206 3.32 18.77 0.62
CA ASP A 206 3.13 17.32 0.59
C ASP A 206 3.56 16.65 1.92
N PRO A 207 2.60 16.42 2.84
CA PRO A 207 2.87 15.76 4.11
C PRO A 207 3.10 14.25 3.98
N THR A 208 2.96 13.65 2.80
CA THR A 208 3.17 12.20 2.59
C THR A 208 4.65 11.83 2.39
N LEU A 209 5.49 12.85 2.20
CA LEU A 209 6.91 12.72 1.99
C LEU A 209 7.64 12.33 3.28
N PRO A 210 8.37 11.20 3.32
CA PRO A 210 9.01 10.74 4.55
C PRO A 210 10.30 11.45 4.90
N PHE A 211 11.03 11.96 3.91
CA PHE A 211 12.36 12.52 4.14
C PHE A 211 12.36 13.75 5.06
N PRO A 212 11.44 14.73 4.94
CA PRO A 212 11.40 15.88 5.86
C PRO A 212 11.27 15.49 7.33
N TYR A 213 10.32 14.61 7.67
CA TYR A 213 10.14 14.13 9.05
C TYR A 213 11.39 13.43 9.58
N LYS A 214 11.97 12.52 8.78
CA LYS A 214 13.19 11.79 9.15
C LYS A 214 14.36 12.74 9.41
N TYR A 215 14.56 13.71 8.52
CA TYR A 215 15.65 14.66 8.65
C TYR A 215 15.47 15.55 9.89
N ARG A 216 14.28 16.14 10.08
CA ARG A 216 13.99 16.99 11.24
C ARG A 216 14.16 16.21 12.55
N ALA A 217 13.68 14.97 12.61
CA ALA A 217 13.82 14.15 13.79
C ALA A 217 15.29 13.83 14.13
N VAL A 218 16.12 13.50 13.14
CA VAL A 218 17.56 13.31 13.37
C VAL A 218 18.22 14.62 13.85
N ALA A 219 17.88 15.75 13.24
CA ALA A 219 18.39 17.06 13.68
C ALA A 219 17.98 17.40 15.13
N LEU A 220 16.76 17.06 15.54
CA LEU A 220 16.29 17.23 16.92
C LEU A 220 17.08 16.36 17.91
N VAL A 221 17.45 15.13 17.53
CA VAL A 221 18.33 14.29 18.36
C VAL A 221 19.73 14.87 18.48
N GLU A 222 20.29 15.44 17.40
CA GLU A 222 21.56 16.16 17.45
C GLU A 222 21.51 17.37 18.40
N GLU A 223 20.34 17.99 18.57
CA GLU A 223 20.05 19.04 19.56
C GLU A 223 19.69 18.51 20.96
N ASN A 224 19.80 17.20 21.20
CA ASN A 224 19.41 16.53 22.45
C ASN A 224 17.91 16.63 22.81
N LYS A 225 17.03 16.86 21.83
CA LYS A 225 15.56 16.91 21.97
C LYS A 225 14.91 15.61 21.51
N ILE A 226 15.20 14.51 22.23
CA ILE A 226 14.83 13.16 21.79
C ILE A 226 13.31 12.93 21.77
N GLU A 227 12.58 13.47 22.75
CA GLU A 227 11.11 13.32 22.80
C GLU A 227 10.42 14.01 21.62
N GLU A 228 10.88 15.21 21.27
CA GLU A 228 10.38 15.95 20.10
C GLU A 228 10.70 15.18 18.80
N ALA A 229 11.86 14.54 18.72
CA ALA A 229 12.22 13.69 17.59
C ALA A 229 11.31 12.46 17.44
N ILE A 230 10.93 11.81 18.55
CA ILE A 230 9.98 10.70 18.54
C ILE A 230 8.60 11.18 18.08
N VAL A 231 8.11 12.30 18.62
CA VAL A 231 6.85 12.91 18.19
C VAL A 231 6.87 13.27 16.70
N GLU A 232 7.99 13.77 16.20
CA GLU A 232 8.16 14.12 14.79
C GLU A 232 8.08 12.90 13.87
N ILE A 233 8.68 11.77 14.24
CA ILE A 233 8.55 10.50 13.49
C ILE A 233 7.17 9.87 13.65
N ASP A 234 6.53 10.01 14.81
CA ASP A 234 5.19 9.47 15.04
C ASP A 234 4.14 10.08 14.09
N LYS A 235 4.34 11.33 13.66
CA LYS A 235 3.49 11.97 12.64
C LYS A 235 3.41 11.15 11.36
N ILE A 236 4.51 10.58 10.89
CA ILE A 236 4.50 9.76 9.66
C ILE A 236 4.11 8.31 9.93
N ILE A 237 4.58 7.72 11.03
CA ILE A 237 4.22 6.34 11.38
C ILE A 237 2.70 6.19 11.58
N GLY A 238 2.01 7.26 12.00
CA GLY A 238 0.57 7.28 12.19
C GLY A 238 -0.26 6.92 10.94
N PHE A 239 0.24 7.21 9.74
CA PHE A 239 -0.47 6.93 8.49
C PHE A 239 0.32 6.11 7.47
N LYS A 240 1.65 6.04 7.61
CA LYS A 240 2.55 5.31 6.71
C LYS A 240 3.68 4.66 7.49
N VAL A 241 3.49 3.39 7.84
CA VAL A 241 4.53 2.59 8.50
C VAL A 241 5.55 2.10 7.48
N THR A 242 6.81 2.50 7.66
CA THR A 242 7.94 2.04 6.85
C THR A 242 9.09 1.54 7.73
N PRO A 243 9.89 0.56 7.28
CA PRO A 243 10.99 -0.02 8.07
C PRO A 243 12.01 1.03 8.54
N ASP A 244 12.35 1.98 7.70
CA ASP A 244 13.29 3.07 8.00
C ASP A 244 12.78 4.03 9.09
N CYS A 245 11.48 4.32 9.13
CA CYS A 245 10.89 5.14 10.20
C CYS A 245 10.87 4.37 11.54
N LEU A 246 10.57 3.06 11.51
CA LEU A 246 10.64 2.21 12.70
C LEU A 246 12.07 2.06 13.22
N GLU A 247 13.06 1.92 12.32
CA GLU A 247 14.48 1.89 12.70
C GLU A 247 14.90 3.18 13.40
N LEU A 248 14.53 4.35 12.86
CA LEU A 248 14.83 5.65 13.47
C LEU A 248 14.18 5.80 14.85
N ARG A 249 12.88 5.48 14.99
CA ARG A 249 12.20 5.56 16.29
C ARG A 249 12.79 4.58 17.31
N ALA A 250 13.19 3.38 16.87
CA ALA A 250 13.91 2.44 17.72
C ALA A 250 15.25 3.01 18.19
N TRP A 251 16.00 3.67 17.30
CA TRP A 251 17.27 4.30 17.65
C TRP A 251 17.08 5.43 18.66
N PHE A 252 16.11 6.31 18.45
CA PHE A 252 15.80 7.38 19.40
C PHE A 252 15.42 6.83 20.77
N SER A 253 14.67 5.73 20.80
CA SER A 253 14.30 5.03 22.02
C SER A 253 15.52 4.43 22.74
N ILE A 254 16.49 3.87 22.01
CA ILE A 254 17.77 3.39 22.58
C ILE A 254 18.56 4.56 23.19
N VAL A 255 18.63 5.70 22.52
CA VAL A 255 19.33 6.90 23.03
C VAL A 255 18.65 7.43 24.29
N LYS A 256 17.32 7.32 24.38
CA LYS A 256 16.52 7.65 25.58
C LYS A 256 16.62 6.60 26.70
N GLU A 257 17.29 5.47 26.46
CA GLU A 257 17.32 4.30 27.36
C GLU A 257 15.96 3.61 27.55
N ASP A 258 14.99 3.87 26.66
CA ASP A 258 13.71 3.15 26.59
C ASP A 258 13.87 1.90 25.70
N TYR A 259 14.45 0.85 26.29
CA TYR A 259 14.72 -0.40 25.59
C TYR A 259 13.44 -1.17 25.24
N GLU A 260 12.33 -0.96 25.96
CA GLU A 260 11.06 -1.60 25.68
C GLU A 260 10.44 -1.07 24.38
N ALA A 261 10.41 0.26 24.22
CA ALA A 261 9.95 0.90 22.99
C ALA A 261 10.84 0.55 21.79
N ALA A 262 12.17 0.52 21.99
CA ALA A 262 13.11 0.10 20.97
C ALA A 262 12.86 -1.35 20.50
N LEU A 263 12.71 -2.28 21.44
CA LEU A 263 12.44 -3.69 21.14
C LEU A 263 11.10 -3.88 20.41
N ARG A 264 10.08 -3.09 20.78
CA ARG A 264 8.79 -3.07 20.10
C ARG A 264 8.95 -2.74 18.62
N ASP A 265 9.66 -1.65 18.32
CA ASP A 265 9.82 -1.17 16.95
C ASP A 265 10.70 -2.09 16.10
N ILE A 266 11.79 -2.63 16.65
CA ILE A 266 12.65 -3.58 15.96
C ILE A 266 11.88 -4.87 15.61
N ARG A 267 11.08 -5.38 16.53
CA ARG A 267 10.26 -6.57 16.27
C ARG A 267 9.20 -6.30 15.21
N ALA A 268 8.51 -5.17 15.28
CA ALA A 268 7.54 -4.77 14.26
C ALA A 268 8.22 -4.62 12.88
N LEU A 269 9.39 -4.00 12.82
CA LEU A 269 10.20 -3.90 11.61
C LEU A 269 10.53 -5.29 11.03
N LEU A 270 10.96 -6.25 11.85
CA LEU A 270 11.25 -7.62 11.40
C LEU A 270 9.99 -8.37 10.94
N THR A 271 8.79 -7.99 11.41
CA THR A 271 7.54 -8.52 10.82
C THR A 271 7.27 -7.98 9.42
N LEU A 272 7.66 -6.74 9.12
CA LEU A 272 7.57 -6.13 7.79
C LEU A 272 8.63 -6.74 6.86
N GLU A 273 9.87 -6.81 7.33
CA GLU A 273 11.03 -7.28 6.56
C GLU A 273 11.91 -8.19 7.43
N PRO A 274 11.74 -9.52 7.35
CA PRO A 274 12.47 -10.48 8.18
C PRO A 274 13.98 -10.49 7.95
N SER A 275 14.40 -10.11 6.74
CA SER A 275 15.81 -10.02 6.33
C SER A 275 16.36 -8.59 6.42
N TYR A 276 15.68 -7.69 7.14
CA TYR A 276 16.14 -6.30 7.25
C TYR A 276 17.50 -6.22 7.96
N MET A 277 18.42 -5.49 7.32
CA MET A 277 19.75 -5.23 7.85
C MET A 277 19.83 -3.78 8.33
N MET A 278 19.79 -3.62 9.64
CA MET A 278 19.88 -2.33 10.31
C MET A 278 21.27 -1.71 10.16
N TYR A 279 21.38 -0.41 10.43
CA TYR A 279 22.62 0.37 10.35
C TYR A 279 23.27 0.33 8.96
N HIS A 280 22.48 0.64 7.93
CA HIS A 280 22.92 0.63 6.53
C HIS A 280 23.52 -0.72 6.10
N GLY A 281 22.84 -1.83 6.45
CA GLY A 281 23.28 -3.15 6.03
C GLY A 281 24.26 -3.85 6.95
N LYS A 282 24.58 -3.30 8.13
CA LYS A 282 25.68 -3.80 8.99
C LYS A 282 25.24 -4.77 10.07
N VAL A 283 24.04 -4.62 10.63
CA VAL A 283 23.61 -5.38 11.79
C VAL A 283 22.29 -6.07 11.50
N GLN A 284 22.23 -7.38 11.75
CA GLN A 284 20.97 -8.11 11.67
C GLN A 284 20.02 -7.68 12.79
N GLY A 285 18.75 -7.40 12.47
CA GLY A 285 17.78 -6.99 13.49
C GLY A 285 17.63 -8.03 14.62
N ASN A 286 17.73 -9.32 14.31
CA ASN A 286 17.68 -10.40 15.32
C ASN A 286 18.78 -10.27 16.39
N TYR A 287 19.99 -9.87 15.99
CA TYR A 287 21.10 -9.64 16.92
C TYR A 287 20.77 -8.52 17.92
N LEU A 288 20.17 -7.42 17.44
CA LEU A 288 19.76 -6.32 18.32
C LEU A 288 18.63 -6.72 19.26
N VAL A 289 17.68 -7.54 18.79
CA VAL A 289 16.65 -8.12 19.66
C VAL A 289 17.30 -8.91 20.79
N GLU A 290 18.31 -9.75 20.51
CA GLU A 290 19.01 -10.53 21.55
C GLU A 290 19.75 -9.66 22.57
N VAL A 291 20.39 -8.58 22.10
CA VAL A 291 21.12 -7.64 22.98
C VAL A 291 20.14 -6.90 23.89
N LEU A 292 19.10 -6.28 23.31
CA LEU A 292 18.13 -5.47 24.06
C LEU A 292 17.26 -6.31 24.98
N ARG A 293 17.03 -7.59 24.65
CA ARG A 293 16.27 -8.53 25.47
C ARG A 293 16.83 -8.67 26.89
N ARG A 294 18.13 -8.46 27.09
CA ARG A 294 18.77 -8.54 28.42
C ARG A 294 18.38 -7.38 29.35
N HIS A 295 17.92 -6.27 28.78
CA HIS A 295 17.55 -5.06 29.50
C HIS A 295 16.04 -4.93 29.74
N VAL A 296 15.23 -5.87 29.22
CA VAL A 296 13.77 -5.83 29.26
C VAL A 296 13.22 -7.06 29.98
N GLN A 297 12.14 -6.88 30.75
CA GLN A 297 11.46 -7.98 31.43
C GLN A 297 11.00 -9.04 30.42
N GLN A 298 11.32 -10.30 30.71
CA GLN A 298 10.91 -11.42 29.87
C GLN A 298 9.50 -11.87 30.24
N TRP A 299 8.60 -11.75 29.28
CA TRP A 299 7.23 -12.21 29.40
C TRP A 299 7.11 -13.72 29.23
N SER A 300 6.32 -14.34 30.09
CA SER A 300 5.81 -15.70 29.87
C SER A 300 4.85 -15.73 28.68
N GLN A 301 4.49 -16.93 28.23
CA GLN A 301 3.48 -17.05 27.17
C GLN A 301 2.12 -16.47 27.60
N ALA A 302 1.74 -16.60 28.86
CA ALA A 302 0.51 -16.02 29.41
C ALA A 302 0.56 -14.48 29.40
N ASP A 303 1.70 -13.90 29.79
CA ASP A 303 1.91 -12.45 29.76
C ASP A 303 1.82 -11.91 28.33
N CYS A 304 2.43 -12.60 27.35
CA CYS A 304 2.32 -12.23 25.94
C CYS A 304 0.87 -12.22 25.46
N TRP A 305 0.05 -13.21 25.85
CA TRP A 305 -1.37 -13.23 25.49
C TRP A 305 -2.14 -12.06 26.12
N MET A 306 -1.86 -11.72 27.38
CA MET A 306 -2.46 -10.57 28.06
C MET A 306 -2.06 -9.25 27.39
N GLN A 307 -0.78 -9.07 27.10
CA GLN A 307 -0.25 -7.89 26.41
C GLN A 307 -0.81 -7.75 25.00
N LEU A 308 -0.95 -8.86 24.25
CA LEU A 308 -1.56 -8.86 22.93
C LEU A 308 -3.02 -8.40 23.01
N TYR A 309 -3.78 -8.91 23.98
CA TYR A 309 -5.18 -8.54 24.16
C TYR A 309 -5.35 -7.06 24.54
N ASP A 310 -4.52 -6.56 25.46
CA ASP A 310 -4.59 -5.16 25.91
C ASP A 310 -4.22 -4.18 24.78
N ARG A 311 -3.10 -4.41 24.10
CA ARG A 311 -2.62 -3.55 23.00
C ARG A 311 -3.56 -3.57 21.80
N TRP A 312 -4.13 -4.72 21.48
CA TRP A 312 -5.11 -4.79 20.40
C TRP A 312 -6.40 -4.05 20.77
N SER A 313 -6.83 -4.15 22.02
CA SER A 313 -7.98 -3.41 22.53
C SER A 313 -7.74 -1.91 22.46
N SER A 314 -6.53 -1.44 22.79
CA SER A 314 -6.14 -0.02 22.70
C SER A 314 -5.79 0.46 21.28
N VAL A 315 -5.93 -0.39 20.25
CA VAL A 315 -5.58 -0.07 18.85
C VAL A 315 -4.09 0.26 18.66
N ASP A 316 -3.21 -0.34 19.47
CA ASP A 316 -1.75 -0.31 19.26
C ASP A 316 -1.36 -1.48 18.36
N ASP A 317 -1.57 -1.31 17.05
CA ASP A 317 -1.31 -2.36 16.05
C ASP A 317 0.21 -2.68 15.94
N ILE A 318 1.10 -1.68 16.11
CA ILE A 318 2.56 -1.89 16.09
C ILE A 318 3.02 -2.69 17.31
N GLY A 319 2.54 -2.33 18.51
CA GLY A 319 2.84 -3.09 19.72
C GLY A 319 2.26 -4.50 19.67
N SER A 320 1.06 -4.66 19.12
CA SER A 320 0.45 -5.97 18.89
C SER A 320 1.32 -6.84 17.96
N LEU A 321 1.87 -6.27 16.88
CA LEU A 321 2.80 -6.98 15.99
C LEU A 321 4.07 -7.41 16.72
N ALA A 322 4.63 -6.54 17.56
CA ALA A 322 5.83 -6.87 18.32
C ALA A 322 5.62 -8.04 19.29
N VAL A 323 4.45 -8.09 19.94
CA VAL A 323 4.06 -9.22 20.81
C VAL A 323 3.91 -10.49 19.99
N VAL A 324 3.20 -10.44 18.86
CA VAL A 324 3.03 -11.60 17.96
C VAL A 324 4.38 -12.11 17.45
N HIS A 325 5.32 -11.22 17.11
CA HIS A 325 6.68 -11.58 16.72
C HIS A 325 7.41 -12.32 17.85
N GLN A 326 7.32 -11.83 19.09
CA GLN A 326 7.92 -12.50 20.25
C GLN A 326 7.33 -13.91 20.46
N MET A 327 6.02 -14.06 20.32
CA MET A 327 5.35 -15.36 20.46
C MET A 327 5.79 -16.33 19.37
N LEU A 328 5.90 -15.86 18.12
CA LEU A 328 6.39 -16.66 16.99
C LEU A 328 7.87 -17.03 17.09
N ALA A 329 8.68 -16.25 17.79
CA ALA A 329 10.07 -16.64 18.06
C ALA A 329 10.16 -17.86 18.99
N ASN A 330 9.18 -18.03 19.89
CA ASN A 330 9.09 -19.20 20.77
C ASN A 330 8.37 -20.39 20.11
N ASP A 331 7.36 -20.13 19.27
CA ASP A 331 6.58 -21.13 18.55
C ASP A 331 6.41 -20.74 17.06
N PRO A 332 7.42 -20.98 16.22
CA PRO A 332 7.43 -20.51 14.82
C PRO A 332 6.42 -21.22 13.94
N GLY A 333 5.96 -22.41 14.35
CA GLY A 333 4.99 -23.24 13.63
C GLY A 333 3.54 -22.88 13.90
N LYS A 334 3.24 -21.91 14.77
CA LYS A 334 1.86 -21.57 15.11
C LYS A 334 1.15 -20.80 13.99
N SER A 335 0.41 -21.52 13.14
CA SER A 335 -0.38 -20.99 12.03
C SER A 335 -1.30 -19.82 12.43
N LEU A 336 -2.01 -19.95 13.56
CA LEU A 336 -2.94 -18.94 14.08
C LEU A 336 -2.26 -17.58 14.36
N LEU A 337 -1.03 -17.58 14.86
CA LEU A 337 -0.31 -16.32 15.15
C LEU A 337 0.12 -15.63 13.85
N ARG A 338 0.51 -16.38 12.82
CA ARG A 338 0.80 -15.85 11.48
C ARG A 338 -0.45 -15.24 10.83
N PHE A 339 -1.61 -15.86 11.04
CA PHE A 339 -2.88 -15.30 10.59
C PHE A 339 -3.23 -13.98 11.32
N ARG A 340 -3.02 -13.90 12.63
CA ARG A 340 -3.19 -12.61 13.35
C ARG A 340 -2.22 -11.54 12.88
N GLN A 341 -0.99 -11.94 12.61
CA GLN A 341 0.02 -11.05 12.04
C GLN A 341 -0.46 -10.48 10.70
N SER A 342 -1.06 -11.29 9.81
CA SER A 342 -1.59 -10.78 8.54
C SER A 342 -2.72 -9.77 8.75
N LEU A 343 -3.64 -10.02 9.69
CA LEU A 343 -4.72 -9.07 10.01
C LEU A 343 -4.21 -7.71 10.52
N LEU A 344 -3.19 -7.72 11.39
CA LEU A 344 -2.54 -6.49 11.88
C LEU A 344 -1.81 -5.74 10.75
N LEU A 345 -1.12 -6.47 9.89
CA LEU A 345 -0.41 -5.89 8.75
C LEU A 345 -1.38 -5.26 7.73
N LEU A 346 -2.57 -5.84 7.53
CA LEU A 346 -3.63 -5.22 6.72
C LEU A 346 -4.11 -3.89 7.33
N ARG A 347 -4.26 -3.80 8.66
CA ARG A 347 -4.66 -2.55 9.34
C ARG A 347 -3.62 -1.44 9.21
N LEU A 348 -2.35 -1.81 9.16
CA LEU A 348 -1.23 -0.89 8.95
C LEU A 348 -0.97 -0.59 7.45
N ASN A 349 -1.86 -1.04 6.56
CA ASN A 349 -1.75 -0.88 5.11
C ASN A 349 -0.49 -1.53 4.49
N CYS A 350 0.02 -2.59 5.12
CA CYS A 350 1.19 -3.35 4.67
C CYS A 350 0.77 -4.63 3.91
N GLN A 351 0.08 -4.48 2.77
CA GLN A 351 -0.54 -5.60 2.04
C GLN A 351 0.44 -6.71 1.64
N LYS A 352 1.65 -6.36 1.15
CA LYS A 352 2.68 -7.34 0.77
C LYS A 352 3.10 -8.22 1.95
N ALA A 353 3.39 -7.60 3.09
CA ALA A 353 3.78 -8.31 4.31
C ALA A 353 2.61 -9.15 4.85
N ALA A 354 1.38 -8.62 4.80
CA ALA A 354 0.19 -9.35 5.21
C ALA A 354 -0.01 -10.63 4.40
N MET A 355 0.06 -10.55 3.07
CA MET A 355 -0.07 -11.70 2.17
C MET A 355 1.05 -12.73 2.40
N ARG A 356 2.28 -12.28 2.66
CA ARG A 356 3.39 -13.19 3.05
C ARG A 356 3.07 -13.93 4.35
N SER A 357 2.61 -13.23 5.39
CA SER A 357 2.23 -13.84 6.67
C SER A 357 1.07 -14.83 6.52
N LEU A 358 0.07 -14.51 5.70
CA LEU A 358 -1.06 -15.39 5.42
C LEU A 358 -0.63 -16.67 4.69
N ARG A 359 0.26 -16.56 3.69
CA ARG A 359 0.86 -17.74 3.02
C ARG A 359 1.67 -18.60 3.98
N LEU A 360 2.39 -17.98 4.92
CA LEU A 360 3.12 -18.72 5.96
C LEU A 360 2.16 -19.40 6.94
N ALA A 361 1.02 -18.77 7.29
CA ALA A 361 -0.02 -19.40 8.08
C ALA A 361 -0.55 -20.68 7.41
N ARG A 362 -0.82 -20.61 6.10
CA ARG A 362 -1.20 -21.77 5.29
C ARG A 362 -0.13 -22.87 5.29
N ASN A 363 1.14 -22.51 5.11
CA ASN A 363 2.22 -23.51 5.02
C ASN A 363 2.51 -24.19 6.37
N HIS A 364 2.27 -23.49 7.48
CA HIS A 364 2.43 -24.01 8.85
C HIS A 364 1.13 -24.55 9.45
N SER A 365 0.06 -24.71 8.67
CA SER A 365 -1.22 -25.25 9.15
C SER A 365 -1.02 -26.66 9.72
N SER A 366 -1.53 -26.90 10.92
CA SER A 366 -1.42 -28.21 11.58
C SER A 366 -2.45 -29.21 11.07
N SER A 367 -3.55 -28.71 10.53
CA SER A 367 -4.70 -29.48 10.07
C SER A 367 -5.14 -29.01 8.68
N GLU A 368 -5.78 -29.91 7.94
CA GLU A 368 -6.31 -29.61 6.61
C GLU A 368 -7.45 -28.57 6.68
N HIS A 369 -8.27 -28.58 7.73
CA HIS A 369 -9.34 -27.59 7.87
C HIS A 369 -8.76 -26.17 8.09
N GLU A 370 -7.72 -26.00 8.92
CA GLU A 370 -7.02 -24.71 9.07
C GLU A 370 -6.44 -24.24 7.74
N ARG A 371 -5.82 -25.16 6.99
CA ARG A 371 -5.25 -24.87 5.67
C ARG A 371 -6.30 -24.31 4.72
N LEU A 372 -7.47 -24.95 4.66
CA LEU A 372 -8.59 -24.53 3.80
C LEU A 372 -9.10 -23.13 4.18
N VAL A 373 -9.17 -22.80 5.47
CA VAL A 373 -9.52 -21.45 5.92
C VAL A 373 -8.52 -20.41 5.40
N TYR A 374 -7.22 -20.66 5.53
CA TYR A 374 -6.20 -19.71 5.07
C TYR A 374 -6.15 -19.62 3.54
N GLU A 375 -6.34 -20.73 2.81
CA GLU A 375 -6.53 -20.70 1.36
C GLU A 375 -7.75 -19.86 0.97
N GLY A 376 -8.85 -19.99 1.70
CA GLY A 376 -10.05 -19.19 1.47
C GLY A 376 -9.81 -17.69 1.69
N TRP A 377 -9.09 -17.28 2.74
CA TRP A 377 -8.70 -15.87 2.92
C TRP A 377 -7.79 -15.35 1.80
N ILE A 378 -6.84 -16.16 1.32
CA ILE A 378 -5.97 -15.78 0.19
C ILE A 378 -6.81 -15.58 -1.08
N LEU A 379 -7.75 -16.48 -1.34
CA LEU A 379 -8.63 -16.40 -2.50
C LEU A 379 -9.56 -15.19 -2.41
N TYR A 380 -10.12 -14.92 -1.22
CA TYR A 380 -10.94 -13.75 -0.96
C TYR A 380 -10.16 -12.45 -1.22
N ASP A 381 -8.96 -12.32 -0.64
CA ASP A 381 -8.09 -11.14 -0.81
C ASP A 381 -7.60 -10.94 -2.26
N THR A 382 -7.60 -12.01 -3.07
CA THR A 382 -7.23 -11.96 -4.51
C THR A 382 -8.44 -11.84 -5.44
N GLY A 383 -9.65 -11.68 -4.89
CA GLY A 383 -10.89 -11.48 -5.66
C GLY A 383 -11.63 -12.76 -6.08
N HIS A 384 -11.11 -13.95 -5.76
CA HIS A 384 -11.73 -15.25 -6.09
C HIS A 384 -12.74 -15.65 -5.01
N ARG A 385 -13.81 -14.87 -4.86
CA ARG A 385 -14.77 -14.98 -3.73
C ARG A 385 -15.54 -16.31 -3.71
N GLU A 386 -16.01 -16.80 -4.86
CA GLU A 386 -16.75 -18.07 -4.92
C GLU A 386 -15.88 -19.26 -4.48
N GLU A 387 -14.62 -19.29 -4.92
CA GLU A 387 -13.67 -20.30 -4.50
C GLU A 387 -13.37 -20.19 -2.99
N ALA A 388 -13.28 -18.98 -2.45
CA ALA A 388 -13.11 -18.76 -1.02
C ALA A 388 -14.28 -19.33 -0.21
N LEU A 389 -15.53 -19.15 -0.69
CA LEU A 389 -16.73 -19.72 -0.07
C LEU A 389 -16.69 -21.25 -0.10
N ALA A 390 -16.36 -21.85 -1.24
CA ALA A 390 -16.23 -23.31 -1.36
C ALA A 390 -15.18 -23.89 -0.40
N LYS A 391 -14.06 -23.19 -0.21
CA LYS A 391 -13.02 -23.58 0.78
C LYS A 391 -13.52 -23.48 2.21
N ALA A 392 -14.26 -22.42 2.55
CA ALA A 392 -14.85 -22.27 3.87
C ALA A 392 -15.87 -23.37 4.16
N GLU A 393 -16.74 -23.71 3.20
CA GLU A 393 -17.71 -24.81 3.33
C GLU A 393 -17.05 -26.17 3.51
N LYS A 394 -16.01 -26.45 2.72
CA LYS A 394 -15.21 -27.67 2.86
C LYS A 394 -14.52 -27.74 4.22
N SER A 395 -14.04 -26.61 4.75
CA SER A 395 -13.49 -26.58 6.11
C SER A 395 -14.55 -26.89 7.16
N ILE A 396 -15.74 -26.28 7.06
CA ILE A 396 -16.83 -26.46 8.02
C ILE A 396 -17.32 -27.91 8.06
N SER A 397 -17.40 -28.58 6.89
CA SER A 397 -17.82 -29.98 6.81
C SER A 397 -16.81 -30.95 7.43
N MET A 398 -15.52 -30.58 7.46
CA MET A 398 -14.48 -31.34 8.16
C MET A 398 -14.49 -31.07 9.66
N GLN A 399 -14.42 -29.79 10.04
CA GLN A 399 -14.44 -29.36 11.43
C GLN A 399 -15.06 -27.98 11.57
N ARG A 400 -16.05 -27.88 12.46
CA ARG A 400 -16.69 -26.63 12.83
C ARG A 400 -15.70 -25.78 13.64
N SER A 401 -15.28 -24.65 13.08
CA SER A 401 -14.38 -23.69 13.73
C SER A 401 -14.90 -22.26 13.58
N PHE A 402 -14.51 -21.40 14.52
CA PHE A 402 -14.86 -19.97 14.47
C PHE A 402 -14.41 -19.36 13.14
N GLU A 403 -13.18 -19.64 12.70
CA GLU A 403 -12.57 -19.03 11.53
C GLU A 403 -13.24 -19.42 10.22
N ALA A 404 -13.70 -20.67 10.10
CA ALA A 404 -14.37 -21.13 8.90
C ALA A 404 -15.77 -20.50 8.75
N PHE A 405 -16.54 -20.44 9.85
CA PHE A 405 -17.82 -19.71 9.85
C PHE A 405 -17.63 -18.22 9.63
N PHE A 406 -16.63 -17.62 10.26
CA PHE A 406 -16.36 -16.19 10.12
C PHE A 406 -15.92 -15.82 8.70
N LEU A 407 -15.02 -16.61 8.07
CA LEU A 407 -14.64 -16.43 6.67
C LEU A 407 -15.86 -16.53 5.74
N LYS A 408 -16.70 -17.56 5.92
CA LYS A 408 -17.90 -17.75 5.11
C LYS A 408 -18.87 -16.57 5.25
N ALA A 409 -19.15 -16.15 6.49
CA ALA A 409 -20.00 -15.01 6.77
C ALA A 409 -19.45 -13.71 6.15
N TYR A 410 -18.14 -13.49 6.28
CA TYR A 410 -17.48 -12.30 5.76
C TYR A 410 -17.51 -12.25 4.23
N ALA A 411 -17.21 -13.36 3.56
CA ALA A 411 -17.25 -13.44 2.10
C ALA A 411 -18.67 -13.30 1.53
N LEU A 412 -19.70 -13.79 2.23
CA LEU A 412 -21.10 -13.64 1.82
C LEU A 412 -21.66 -12.23 2.04
N ALA A 413 -21.30 -11.58 3.15
CA ALA A 413 -21.74 -10.21 3.44
C ALA A 413 -21.30 -9.20 2.37
N ASP A 414 -20.22 -9.50 1.64
CA ASP A 414 -19.64 -8.67 0.59
C ASP A 414 -20.24 -8.95 -0.82
N THR A 415 -21.04 -10.01 -0.99
CA THR A 415 -21.60 -10.42 -2.30
C THR A 415 -23.06 -10.06 -2.49
N SER A 416 -23.89 -10.10 -1.45
CA SER A 416 -25.33 -9.89 -1.59
C SER A 416 -25.95 -9.25 -0.34
N LEU A 417 -26.63 -8.13 -0.56
CA LEU A 417 -27.29 -7.30 0.47
C LEU A 417 -28.80 -7.59 0.57
N ASP A 418 -29.29 -8.68 -0.03
CA ASP A 418 -30.67 -9.07 0.12
C ASP A 418 -30.97 -9.54 1.56
N ALA A 419 -32.23 -9.40 1.96
CA ALA A 419 -32.67 -9.71 3.32
C ALA A 419 -32.50 -11.21 3.66
N GLU A 420 -32.60 -12.11 2.67
CA GLU A 420 -32.40 -13.54 2.87
C GLU A 420 -30.92 -13.86 3.12
N SER A 421 -30.00 -13.36 2.29
CA SER A 421 -28.56 -13.50 2.51
C SER A 421 -28.12 -12.90 3.85
N SER A 422 -28.64 -11.73 4.21
CA SER A 422 -28.31 -11.08 5.50
C SER A 422 -28.75 -11.93 6.70
N SER A 423 -29.92 -12.57 6.61
CA SER A 423 -30.40 -13.50 7.64
C SER A 423 -29.50 -14.75 7.76
N TYR A 424 -29.00 -15.25 6.64
CA TYR A 424 -28.07 -16.37 6.63
C TYR A 424 -26.69 -16.00 7.18
N VAL A 425 -26.18 -14.80 6.87
CA VAL A 425 -24.94 -14.27 7.45
C VAL A 425 -25.05 -14.12 8.97
N ILE A 426 -26.19 -13.63 9.47
CA ILE A 426 -26.47 -13.57 10.91
C ILE A 426 -26.34 -14.95 11.54
N GLN A 427 -26.99 -15.97 10.97
CA GLN A 427 -26.88 -17.35 11.46
C GLN A 427 -25.44 -17.84 11.46
N LEU A 428 -24.66 -17.58 10.42
CA LEU A 428 -23.25 -17.98 10.36
C LEU A 428 -22.40 -17.31 11.45
N LEU A 429 -22.63 -16.03 11.73
CA LEU A 429 -21.93 -15.30 12.80
C LEU A 429 -22.34 -15.78 14.19
N GLU A 430 -23.62 -16.10 14.41
CA GLU A 430 -24.08 -16.73 15.65
C GLU A 430 -23.46 -18.12 15.85
N GLU A 431 -23.38 -18.93 14.80
CA GLU A 431 -22.70 -20.23 14.83
C GLU A 431 -21.19 -20.07 15.09
N ALA A 432 -20.55 -19.04 14.54
CA ALA A 432 -19.16 -18.71 14.87
C ALA A 432 -19.02 -18.38 16.36
N LEU A 433 -19.93 -17.58 16.94
CA LEU A 433 -19.88 -17.19 18.36
C LEU A 433 -20.10 -18.37 19.33
N LYS A 434 -20.79 -19.43 18.88
CA LYS A 434 -20.94 -20.70 19.63
C LYS A 434 -19.66 -21.53 19.65
N CYS A 435 -18.75 -21.34 18.69
CA CYS A 435 -17.47 -22.04 18.66
C CYS A 435 -16.49 -21.50 19.72
N PRO A 436 -15.57 -22.34 20.24
CA PRO A 436 -14.50 -21.89 21.14
C PRO A 436 -13.62 -20.82 20.48
N SER A 437 -13.54 -19.64 21.10
CA SER A 437 -12.78 -18.51 20.57
C SER A 437 -12.42 -17.52 21.68
N ASP A 438 -11.46 -16.63 21.42
CA ASP A 438 -11.02 -15.61 22.38
C ASP A 438 -11.88 -14.34 22.28
N GLY A 439 -11.80 -13.49 23.32
CA GLY A 439 -12.57 -12.23 23.36
C GLY A 439 -12.28 -11.31 22.17
N LEU A 440 -11.08 -11.39 21.62
CA LEU A 440 -10.67 -10.62 20.45
C LEU A 440 -11.50 -10.92 19.20
N ARG A 441 -11.52 -12.20 18.82
CA ARG A 441 -12.27 -12.69 17.66
C ARG A 441 -13.78 -12.56 17.88
N LYS A 442 -14.24 -12.86 19.09
CA LYS A 442 -15.65 -12.65 19.46
C LYS A 442 -16.06 -11.18 19.32
N GLY A 443 -15.19 -10.23 19.67
CA GLY A 443 -15.41 -8.81 19.46
C GLY A 443 -15.58 -8.44 17.98
N GLN A 444 -14.77 -9.03 17.10
CA GLN A 444 -14.90 -8.82 15.65
C GLN A 444 -16.19 -9.42 15.10
N ALA A 445 -16.55 -10.64 15.51
CA ALA A 445 -17.81 -11.27 15.10
C ALA A 445 -19.02 -10.49 15.59
N LEU A 446 -19.05 -10.03 16.85
CA LEU A 446 -20.13 -9.19 17.38
C LEU A 446 -20.22 -7.84 16.67
N ASN A 447 -19.09 -7.23 16.34
CA ASN A 447 -19.07 -5.98 15.58
C ASN A 447 -19.65 -6.15 14.16
N ASN A 448 -19.27 -7.24 13.48
CA ASN A 448 -19.80 -7.56 12.16
C ASN A 448 -21.28 -7.94 12.22
N LEU A 449 -21.69 -8.72 13.22
CA LEU A 449 -23.08 -9.08 13.46
C LEU A 449 -23.95 -7.84 13.70
N GLY A 450 -23.46 -6.90 14.51
CA GLY A 450 -24.10 -5.60 14.70
C GLY A 450 -24.27 -4.84 13.38
N SER A 451 -23.27 -4.87 12.49
CA SER A 451 -23.37 -4.21 11.17
C SER A 451 -24.46 -4.84 10.32
N VAL A 452 -24.50 -6.17 10.24
CA VAL A 452 -25.52 -6.87 9.45
C VAL A 452 -26.92 -6.64 10.03
N TYR A 453 -27.07 -6.54 11.36
CA TYR A 453 -28.34 -6.14 11.96
C TYR A 453 -28.74 -4.71 11.62
N VAL A 454 -27.79 -3.77 11.57
CA VAL A 454 -28.06 -2.39 11.09
C VAL A 454 -28.54 -2.41 9.64
N ASP A 455 -27.90 -3.18 8.78
CA ASP A 455 -28.27 -3.27 7.37
C ASP A 455 -29.65 -3.96 7.20
N CYS A 456 -30.05 -4.82 8.15
CA CYS A 456 -31.41 -5.37 8.29
C CYS A 456 -32.42 -4.43 9.00
N GLU A 457 -32.06 -3.18 9.30
CA GLU A 457 -32.85 -2.21 10.09
C GLU A 457 -33.20 -2.66 11.53
N LYS A 458 -32.56 -3.72 12.04
CA LYS A 458 -32.75 -4.24 13.40
C LYS A 458 -31.82 -3.52 14.39
N LEU A 459 -32.19 -2.28 14.73
CA LEU A 459 -31.33 -1.37 15.50
C LEU A 459 -31.13 -1.77 16.97
N ASP A 460 -32.11 -2.40 17.64
CA ASP A 460 -31.96 -2.84 19.04
C ASP A 460 -30.99 -4.03 19.17
N PRO A 461 -31.15 -5.14 18.42
CA PRO A 461 -30.16 -6.22 18.41
C PRO A 461 -28.76 -5.75 18.00
N ALA A 462 -28.67 -4.79 17.07
CA ALA A 462 -27.39 -4.20 16.69
C ALA A 462 -26.71 -3.49 17.87
N ALA A 463 -27.46 -2.66 18.61
CA ALA A 463 -26.94 -1.98 19.80
C ALA A 463 -26.43 -2.98 20.85
N ASP A 464 -27.19 -4.05 21.11
CA ASP A 464 -26.82 -5.10 22.06
C ASP A 464 -25.52 -5.81 21.65
N CYS A 465 -25.34 -6.07 20.35
CA CYS A 465 -24.10 -6.64 19.82
C CYS A 465 -22.90 -5.72 20.03
N TYR A 466 -23.05 -4.42 19.74
CA TYR A 466 -21.96 -3.46 19.94
C TYR A 466 -21.63 -3.24 21.42
N VAL A 467 -22.63 -3.17 22.29
CA VAL A 467 -22.41 -3.10 23.75
C VAL A 467 -21.72 -4.35 24.26
N SER A 468 -22.12 -5.53 23.78
CA SER A 468 -21.46 -6.80 24.10
C SER A 468 -20.00 -6.82 23.62
N ALA A 469 -19.72 -6.29 22.43
CA ALA A 469 -18.36 -6.14 21.89
C ALA A 469 -17.52 -5.16 22.73
N LEU A 470 -18.10 -4.06 23.21
CA LEU A 470 -17.44 -3.09 24.09
C LEU A 470 -17.14 -3.68 25.48
N ASN A 471 -18.03 -4.52 26.01
CA ASN A 471 -17.82 -5.23 27.28
C ASN A 471 -16.60 -6.17 27.23
N ILE A 472 -16.29 -6.73 26.06
CA ILE A 472 -15.06 -7.50 25.81
C ILE A 472 -13.92 -6.64 25.22
N ARG A 473 -13.97 -5.33 25.44
CA ARG A 473 -12.95 -4.31 25.11
C ARG A 473 -12.66 -4.15 23.61
N HIS A 474 -13.59 -4.50 22.72
CA HIS A 474 -13.44 -4.25 21.29
C HIS A 474 -13.76 -2.77 20.94
N THR A 475 -12.76 -1.90 21.03
CA THR A 475 -12.91 -0.43 20.90
C THR A 475 -13.56 0.04 19.61
N ARG A 476 -13.34 -0.65 18.47
CA ARG A 476 -13.97 -0.28 17.19
C ARG A 476 -15.51 -0.36 17.22
N ALA A 477 -16.10 -1.08 18.17
CA ALA A 477 -17.56 -1.15 18.32
C ALA A 477 -18.21 0.18 18.68
N HIS A 478 -17.46 1.16 19.21
CA HIS A 478 -17.95 2.53 19.41
C HIS A 478 -18.45 3.15 18.09
N GLN A 479 -17.77 2.87 16.96
CA GLN A 479 -18.17 3.38 15.64
C GLN A 479 -19.53 2.81 15.22
N GLY A 480 -19.73 1.51 15.41
CA GLY A 480 -20.99 0.85 15.09
C GLY A 480 -22.14 1.32 15.98
N LEU A 481 -21.90 1.48 17.28
CA LEU A 481 -22.90 1.98 18.22
C LEU A 481 -23.31 3.44 17.91
N ALA A 482 -22.36 4.28 17.53
CA ALA A 482 -22.65 5.63 17.07
C ALA A 482 -23.54 5.65 15.81
N ARG A 483 -23.27 4.76 14.83
CA ARG A 483 -24.14 4.57 13.65
C ARG A 483 -25.57 4.20 14.06
N VAL A 484 -25.74 3.31 15.04
CA VAL A 484 -27.08 2.94 15.55
C VAL A 484 -27.80 4.14 16.18
N TYR A 485 -27.12 4.92 17.03
CA TYR A 485 -27.71 6.14 17.61
C TYR A 485 -28.10 7.16 16.54
N HIS A 486 -27.27 7.34 15.52
CA HIS A 486 -27.56 8.22 14.41
C HIS A 486 -28.82 7.79 13.64
N LEU A 487 -28.95 6.50 13.32
CA LEU A 487 -30.14 5.94 12.65
C LEU A 487 -31.40 6.05 13.51
N LYS A 488 -31.27 6.03 14.85
CA LYS A 488 -32.35 6.36 15.79
C LYS A 488 -32.62 7.86 15.93
N THR A 489 -32.04 8.72 15.09
CA THR A 489 -32.12 10.20 15.14
C THR A 489 -31.50 10.83 16.39
N GLN A 490 -30.71 10.08 17.16
CA GLN A 490 -30.03 10.54 18.38
C GLN A 490 -28.62 11.05 18.05
N ARG A 491 -28.54 12.13 17.25
CA ARG A 491 -27.27 12.68 16.74
C ARG A 491 -26.27 13.04 17.85
N LYS A 492 -26.75 13.61 18.96
CA LYS A 492 -25.91 13.94 20.12
C LYS A 492 -25.28 12.69 20.75
N ASN A 493 -26.06 11.63 20.97
CA ASN A 493 -25.55 10.38 21.52
C ASN A 493 -24.52 9.73 20.59
N ALA A 494 -24.73 9.81 19.27
CA ALA A 494 -23.75 9.33 18.30
C ALA A 494 -22.41 10.10 18.38
N TYR A 495 -22.47 11.43 18.49
CA TYR A 495 -21.30 12.28 18.66
C TYR A 495 -20.55 12.00 19.97
N ASP A 496 -21.28 11.88 21.08
CA ASP A 496 -20.72 11.59 22.40
C ASP A 496 -20.05 10.20 22.41
N GLU A 497 -20.66 9.21 21.75
CA GLU A 497 -20.10 7.86 21.64
C GLU A 497 -18.80 7.83 20.81
N MET A 498 -18.74 8.58 19.71
CA MET A 498 -17.50 8.75 18.94
C MET A 498 -16.43 9.52 19.72
N THR A 499 -16.82 10.44 20.59
CA THR A 499 -15.88 11.15 21.47
C THR A 499 -15.20 10.20 22.45
N LYS A 500 -15.93 9.21 23.00
CA LYS A 500 -15.33 8.13 23.81
C LYS A 500 -14.30 7.32 23.04
N LEU A 501 -14.52 7.09 21.73
CA LEU A 501 -13.53 6.41 20.89
C LEU A 501 -12.26 7.25 20.72
N ILE A 502 -12.41 8.55 20.46
CA ILE A 502 -11.29 9.47 20.30
C ILE A 502 -10.48 9.59 21.60
N GLU A 503 -11.14 9.61 22.77
CA GLU A 503 -10.45 9.62 24.06
C GLU A 503 -9.53 8.40 24.25
N LYS A 504 -9.95 7.23 23.75
CA LYS A 504 -9.17 5.99 23.78
C LYS A 504 -8.12 5.90 22.68
N ALA A 505 -8.38 6.47 21.51
CA ALA A 505 -7.54 6.39 20.32
C ALA A 505 -7.29 7.79 19.73
N ARG A 506 -6.62 8.66 20.50
CA ARG A 506 -6.45 10.10 20.21
C ARG A 506 -5.80 10.41 18.86
N ASN A 507 -4.93 9.51 18.40
CA ASN A 507 -4.19 9.65 17.14
C ASN A 507 -4.81 8.87 15.98
N ASN A 508 -6.07 8.42 16.10
CA ASN A 508 -6.76 7.69 15.05
C ASN A 508 -7.55 8.64 14.14
N ALA A 509 -7.01 8.94 12.96
CA ALA A 509 -7.66 9.79 11.96
C ALA A 509 -9.07 9.31 11.58
N SER A 510 -9.29 7.99 11.52
CA SER A 510 -10.60 7.40 11.21
C SER A 510 -11.68 7.76 12.23
N ALA A 511 -11.30 7.98 13.49
CA ALA A 511 -12.25 8.32 14.54
C ALA A 511 -12.78 9.75 14.38
N TYR A 512 -11.91 10.71 14.05
CA TYR A 512 -12.33 12.09 13.73
C TYR A 512 -13.17 12.13 12.45
N GLU A 513 -12.74 11.42 11.41
CA GLU A 513 -13.50 11.29 10.15
C GLU A 513 -14.93 10.82 10.42
N LYS A 514 -15.09 9.73 11.18
CA LYS A 514 -16.41 9.18 11.50
C LYS A 514 -17.24 10.09 12.42
N ARG A 515 -16.61 10.81 13.35
CA ARG A 515 -17.32 11.76 14.22
C ARG A 515 -17.87 12.96 13.45
N SER A 516 -17.17 13.38 12.38
CA SER A 516 -17.61 14.49 11.53
C SER A 516 -18.99 14.26 10.89
N GLU A 517 -19.40 13.00 10.68
CA GLU A 517 -20.72 12.63 10.17
C GLU A 517 -21.85 12.97 11.16
N TYR A 518 -21.54 13.12 12.46
CA TYR A 518 -22.52 13.30 13.53
C TYR A 518 -22.56 14.72 14.10
N CYS A 519 -21.81 15.68 13.58
CA CYS A 519 -21.80 17.07 14.07
C CYS A 519 -22.15 18.08 12.98
N ASP A 520 -22.43 19.32 13.37
CA ASP A 520 -22.73 20.41 12.44
C ASP A 520 -21.52 20.78 11.59
N ARG A 521 -21.77 21.50 10.49
CA ARG A 521 -20.79 21.80 9.43
C ARG A 521 -19.44 22.33 9.95
N ASP A 522 -19.45 23.22 10.94
CA ASP A 522 -18.22 23.83 11.46
C ASP A 522 -17.40 22.86 12.33
N MET A 523 -18.08 22.07 13.17
CA MET A 523 -17.45 20.99 13.93
C MET A 523 -16.93 19.90 13.00
N ALA A 524 -17.67 19.57 11.94
CA ALA A 524 -17.26 18.60 10.94
C ALA A 524 -16.00 19.07 10.20
N LYS A 525 -15.92 20.34 9.81
CA LYS A 525 -14.71 20.94 9.23
C LYS A 525 -13.50 20.81 10.16
N SER A 526 -13.68 21.05 11.47
CA SER A 526 -12.61 20.89 12.46
C SER A 526 -12.14 19.43 12.58
N ASP A 527 -13.07 18.49 12.72
CA ASP A 527 -12.76 17.06 12.83
C ASP A 527 -12.08 16.54 11.55
N LEU A 528 -12.55 16.95 10.38
CA LEU A 528 -11.95 16.57 9.09
C LEU A 528 -10.57 17.19 8.89
N THR A 529 -10.34 18.41 9.40
CA THR A 529 -9.00 19.02 9.40
C THR A 529 -8.05 18.19 10.26
N MET A 530 -8.46 17.81 11.46
CA MET A 530 -7.67 16.92 12.33
C MET A 530 -7.42 15.56 11.67
N ALA A 531 -8.42 14.99 11.00
CA ALA A 531 -8.26 13.73 10.27
C ALA A 531 -7.17 13.82 9.20
N THR A 532 -7.13 14.91 8.40
CA THR A 532 -6.08 15.11 7.38
C THR A 532 -4.71 15.45 7.96
N GLN A 533 -4.64 16.03 9.16
CA GLN A 533 -3.38 16.25 9.87
C GLN A 533 -2.78 14.95 10.40
N LEU A 534 -3.62 14.03 10.88
CA LEU A 534 -3.21 12.72 11.37
C LEU A 534 -2.92 11.73 10.24
N ASP A 535 -3.72 11.76 9.17
CA ASP A 535 -3.59 10.89 8.01
C ASP A 535 -3.98 11.64 6.72
N PRO A 536 -2.99 12.21 6.01
CA PRO A 536 -3.23 12.93 4.77
C PRO A 536 -3.73 12.07 3.61
N LEU A 537 -3.67 10.74 3.72
CA LEU A 537 -4.04 9.80 2.66
C LEU A 537 -5.54 9.44 2.66
N ARG A 538 -6.30 9.87 3.68
CA ARG A 538 -7.75 9.63 3.72
C ARG A 538 -8.46 10.52 2.71
N THR A 539 -9.30 9.92 1.87
CA THR A 539 -9.94 10.64 0.77
C THR A 539 -11.24 11.32 1.17
N TYR A 540 -11.97 10.79 2.16
CA TYR A 540 -13.27 11.33 2.60
C TYR A 540 -13.19 12.80 3.06
N PRO A 541 -12.23 13.22 3.90
CA PRO A 541 -12.12 14.62 4.33
C PRO A 541 -12.02 15.63 3.18
N TYR A 542 -11.24 15.31 2.14
CA TYR A 542 -11.09 16.17 0.97
C TYR A 542 -12.37 16.20 0.13
N ARG A 543 -13.03 15.06 -0.08
CA ARG A 543 -14.33 15.00 -0.80
C ARG A 543 -15.39 15.86 -0.13
N TYR A 544 -15.52 15.73 1.19
CA TYR A 544 -16.49 16.51 1.96
C TYR A 544 -16.18 18.00 1.89
N ARG A 545 -14.93 18.41 2.15
CA ARG A 545 -14.53 19.83 2.10
C ARG A 545 -14.71 20.41 0.70
N ALA A 546 -14.37 19.68 -0.35
CA ALA A 546 -14.53 20.12 -1.73
C ALA A 546 -16.02 20.25 -2.13
N ALA A 547 -16.88 19.33 -1.69
CA ALA A 547 -18.33 19.44 -1.90
C ALA A 547 -18.91 20.68 -1.19
N VAL A 548 -18.51 20.92 0.07
CA VAL A 548 -18.94 22.14 0.80
C VAL A 548 -18.45 23.42 0.09
N LEU A 549 -17.23 23.41 -0.47
CA LEU A 549 -16.71 24.54 -1.24
C LEU A 549 -17.49 24.75 -2.55
N MET A 550 -17.91 23.68 -3.21
CA MET A 550 -18.79 23.77 -4.39
C MET A 550 -20.15 24.36 -4.03
N ASP A 551 -20.77 23.91 -2.94
CA ASP A 551 -22.05 24.48 -2.45
C ASP A 551 -21.91 25.97 -2.08
N ASP A 552 -20.76 26.35 -1.51
CA ASP A 552 -20.40 27.73 -1.19
C ASP A 552 -19.98 28.54 -2.46
N ARG A 553 -20.07 27.97 -3.67
CA ARG A 553 -19.68 28.56 -4.98
C ARG A 553 -18.20 28.94 -5.11
N LYS A 554 -17.33 28.25 -4.38
CA LYS A 554 -15.87 28.40 -4.39
C LYS A 554 -15.22 27.30 -5.24
N GLU A 555 -15.56 27.27 -6.52
CA GLU A 555 -15.22 26.18 -7.45
C GLU A 555 -13.70 25.95 -7.56
N THR A 556 -12.93 27.03 -7.66
CA THR A 556 -11.46 26.95 -7.76
C THR A 556 -10.82 26.36 -6.51
N GLU A 557 -11.34 26.68 -5.32
CA GLU A 557 -10.87 26.13 -4.05
C GLU A 557 -11.23 24.63 -3.94
N ALA A 558 -12.42 24.25 -4.41
CA ALA A 558 -12.85 22.85 -4.43
C ALA A 558 -11.96 21.98 -5.31
N ILE A 559 -11.65 22.44 -6.53
CA ILE A 559 -10.72 21.75 -7.45
C ILE A 559 -9.32 21.68 -6.86
N ALA A 560 -8.84 22.74 -6.19
CA ALA A 560 -7.54 22.73 -5.55
C ALA A 560 -7.45 21.69 -4.42
N GLU A 561 -8.50 21.54 -3.59
CA GLU A 561 -8.54 20.53 -2.54
C GLU A 561 -8.51 19.09 -3.09
N LEU A 562 -9.30 18.79 -4.13
CA LEU A 562 -9.25 17.47 -4.77
C LEU A 562 -7.91 17.24 -5.46
N THR A 563 -7.34 18.26 -6.09
CA THR A 563 -6.03 18.17 -6.75
C THR A 563 -4.92 17.86 -5.75
N LYS A 564 -4.96 18.48 -4.57
CA LYS A 564 -4.03 18.18 -3.47
C LYS A 564 -4.14 16.72 -3.02
N ALA A 565 -5.37 16.23 -2.79
CA ALA A 565 -5.61 14.86 -2.37
C ALA A 565 -5.17 13.81 -3.43
N ILE A 566 -5.49 14.06 -4.70
CA ILE A 566 -5.11 13.19 -5.82
C ILE A 566 -3.57 13.12 -5.97
N ALA A 567 -2.86 14.22 -5.71
CA ALA A 567 -1.40 14.24 -5.73
C ALA A 567 -0.79 13.33 -4.65
N PHE A 568 -1.44 13.20 -3.49
CA PHE A 568 -0.99 12.32 -2.40
C PHE A 568 -1.26 10.86 -2.71
N LYS A 569 -2.49 10.56 -3.16
CA LYS A 569 -2.91 9.23 -3.56
C LYS A 569 -4.03 9.34 -4.59
N PRO A 570 -3.80 8.94 -5.85
CA PRO A 570 -4.85 8.79 -6.83
C PRO A 570 -5.88 7.77 -6.34
N ASP A 571 -7.16 8.14 -6.45
CA ASP A 571 -8.29 7.37 -5.96
C ASP A 571 -9.45 7.54 -6.92
N LEU A 572 -10.19 6.46 -7.17
CA LEU A 572 -11.28 6.43 -8.14
C LEU A 572 -12.33 7.49 -7.81
N GLN A 573 -12.74 7.57 -6.54
CA GLN A 573 -13.79 8.48 -6.10
C GLN A 573 -13.35 9.95 -6.13
N LEU A 574 -12.07 10.24 -5.85
CA LEU A 574 -11.53 11.60 -5.98
C LEU A 574 -11.48 12.06 -7.44
N LEU A 575 -10.99 11.20 -8.34
CA LEU A 575 -10.91 11.50 -9.78
C LEU A 575 -12.31 11.68 -10.38
N HIS A 576 -13.24 10.77 -10.08
CA HIS A 576 -14.63 10.89 -10.51
C HIS A 576 -15.28 12.19 -10.01
N LEU A 577 -15.12 12.52 -8.72
CA LEU A 577 -15.71 13.74 -8.15
C LEU A 577 -15.12 15.00 -8.81
N ARG A 578 -13.81 15.04 -9.06
CA ARG A 578 -13.18 16.18 -9.73
C ARG A 578 -13.61 16.29 -11.20
N ALA A 579 -13.79 15.15 -11.89
CA ALA A 579 -14.35 15.12 -13.24
C ALA A 579 -15.78 15.70 -13.28
N ALA A 580 -16.64 15.31 -12.33
CA ALA A 580 -18.00 15.84 -12.21
C ALA A 580 -18.02 17.35 -11.93
N PHE A 581 -17.07 17.84 -11.12
CA PHE A 581 -16.88 19.27 -10.88
C PHE A 581 -16.44 20.02 -12.14
N PHE A 582 -15.52 19.46 -12.93
CA PHE A 582 -15.17 20.01 -14.24
C PHE A 582 -16.36 20.02 -15.20
N GLU A 583 -17.21 18.97 -15.16
CA GLU A 583 -18.42 18.90 -15.99
C GLU A 583 -19.39 20.03 -15.64
N SER A 584 -19.63 20.28 -14.34
CA SER A 584 -20.51 21.35 -13.89
C SER A 584 -19.98 22.75 -14.25
N MET A 585 -18.66 22.91 -14.35
CA MET A 585 -18.01 24.14 -14.82
C MET A 585 -17.95 24.25 -16.36
N GLY A 586 -18.31 23.19 -17.10
CA GLY A 586 -18.25 23.14 -18.55
C GLY A 586 -16.87 22.84 -19.15
N ASP A 587 -15.89 22.40 -18.35
CA ASP A 587 -14.55 22.03 -18.83
C ASP A 587 -14.51 20.56 -19.25
N SER A 588 -15.04 20.27 -20.44
CA SER A 588 -15.10 18.90 -20.96
C SER A 588 -13.72 18.26 -21.16
N ILE A 589 -12.65 19.04 -21.36
CA ILE A 589 -11.30 18.51 -21.57
C ILE A 589 -10.77 17.90 -20.27
N GLN A 590 -10.86 18.64 -19.15
CA GLN A 590 -10.41 18.11 -17.85
C GLN A 590 -11.34 17.00 -17.35
N THR A 591 -12.65 17.07 -17.63
CA THR A 591 -13.57 15.98 -17.32
C THR A 591 -13.16 14.67 -17.98
N VAL A 592 -12.93 14.67 -19.31
CA VAL A 592 -12.52 13.47 -20.04
C VAL A 592 -11.21 12.92 -19.48
N ARG A 593 -10.23 13.79 -19.22
CA ARG A 593 -8.94 13.38 -18.67
C ARG A 593 -9.05 12.69 -17.30
N ASP A 594 -9.84 13.25 -16.38
CA ASP A 594 -10.02 12.65 -15.06
C ASP A 594 -10.87 11.37 -15.13
N CYS A 595 -11.84 11.30 -16.03
CA CYS A 595 -12.59 10.08 -16.32
C CYS A 595 -11.68 8.97 -16.86
N GLU A 596 -10.80 9.26 -17.81
CA GLU A 596 -9.82 8.28 -18.31
C GLU A 596 -8.93 7.77 -17.18
N ALA A 597 -8.43 8.67 -16.32
CA ALA A 597 -7.61 8.29 -15.17
C ALA A 597 -8.39 7.41 -14.17
N ALA A 598 -9.66 7.71 -13.93
CA ALA A 598 -10.54 6.92 -13.09
C ALA A 598 -10.82 5.53 -13.70
N LEU A 599 -11.11 5.45 -15.00
CA LEU A 599 -11.34 4.20 -15.72
C LEU A 599 -10.09 3.33 -15.86
N CYS A 600 -8.89 3.93 -15.76
CA CYS A 600 -7.66 3.17 -15.62
C CYS A 600 -7.55 2.45 -14.26
N LEU A 601 -8.20 2.97 -13.22
CA LEU A 601 -8.26 2.32 -11.90
C LEU A 601 -9.37 1.27 -11.83
N ASP A 602 -10.55 1.58 -12.39
CA ASP A 602 -11.66 0.65 -12.54
C ASP A 602 -12.35 0.82 -13.90
N PRO A 603 -12.06 -0.06 -14.88
CA PRO A 603 -12.65 0.02 -16.22
C PRO A 603 -14.17 -0.14 -16.26
N ASN A 604 -14.79 -0.71 -15.22
CA ASN A 604 -16.22 -1.04 -15.20
C ASN A 604 -17.04 -0.06 -14.35
N HIS A 605 -16.44 1.03 -13.85
CA HIS A 605 -17.15 2.00 -13.02
C HIS A 605 -18.23 2.75 -13.81
N SER A 606 -19.50 2.38 -13.58
CA SER A 606 -20.64 2.79 -14.40
C SER A 606 -20.83 4.32 -14.46
N ASP A 607 -20.77 4.99 -13.31
CA ASP A 607 -20.98 6.45 -13.24
C ASP A 607 -19.88 7.23 -13.99
N THR A 608 -18.63 6.72 -13.97
CA THR A 608 -17.52 7.35 -14.72
C THR A 608 -17.66 7.10 -16.21
N LEU A 609 -18.09 5.90 -16.63
CA LEU A 609 -18.36 5.60 -18.04
C LEU A 609 -19.45 6.50 -18.62
N GLU A 610 -20.54 6.72 -17.87
CA GLU A 610 -21.62 7.62 -18.29
C GLU A 610 -21.10 9.06 -18.44
N LEU A 611 -20.36 9.55 -17.44
CA LEU A 611 -19.78 10.89 -17.44
C LEU A 611 -18.78 11.06 -18.60
N TYR A 612 -17.95 10.06 -18.85
CA TYR A 612 -16.99 10.03 -19.95
C TYR A 612 -17.68 10.13 -21.32
N ASN A 613 -18.66 9.25 -21.58
CA ASN A 613 -19.38 9.22 -22.86
C ASN A 613 -20.09 10.56 -23.13
N ARG A 614 -20.79 11.09 -22.12
CA ARG A 614 -21.48 12.39 -22.22
C ARG A 614 -20.52 13.55 -22.49
N SER A 615 -19.33 13.50 -21.90
CA SER A 615 -18.32 14.56 -22.06
C SER A 615 -17.63 14.50 -23.42
N ILE A 616 -17.39 13.29 -23.95
CA ILE A 616 -16.81 13.09 -25.28
C ILE A 616 -17.71 13.66 -26.38
N ASP A 617 -19.01 13.37 -26.34
CA ASP A 617 -19.98 13.84 -27.33
C ASP A 617 -19.95 15.38 -27.43
N ARG A 618 -19.83 16.06 -26.28
CA ARG A 618 -19.71 17.53 -26.21
C ARG A 618 -18.38 18.04 -26.78
N THR A 619 -17.26 17.35 -26.54
CA THR A 619 -15.96 17.72 -27.14
C THR A 619 -15.93 17.52 -28.65
N SER A 620 -16.58 16.49 -29.20
CA SER A 620 -16.68 16.30 -30.65
C SER A 620 -17.49 17.40 -31.33
N ASP A 621 -18.56 17.89 -30.69
CA ASP A 621 -19.37 19.00 -31.22
C ASP A 621 -18.60 20.34 -31.21
N VAL A 622 -17.76 20.56 -30.19
CA VAL A 622 -16.91 21.77 -30.07
C VAL A 622 -15.74 21.74 -31.07
N GLN A 623 -15.25 20.56 -31.47
CA GLN A 623 -14.23 20.42 -32.51
C GLN A 623 -14.79 20.56 -33.92
N GLN A 624 -16.08 20.32 -34.15
CA GLN A 624 -16.73 20.52 -35.46
C GLN A 624 -17.18 21.98 -35.71
N THR A 625 -17.23 22.81 -34.68
CA THR A 625 -17.67 24.21 -34.75
C THR A 625 -16.52 25.24 -34.76
N LYS A 626 -15.26 24.78 -34.76
CA LYS A 626 -14.04 25.58 -34.98
C LYS A 626 -13.39 25.18 -36.29
#